data_AF-A0A956W975-F1
#
_entry.id   AF-A0A956W975-F1
#
_cell.length_a   1.000
_cell.length_b   1.000
_cell.length_c   1.000
_cell.angle_alpha   90.00
_cell.angle_beta   90.00
_cell.angle_gamma   90.00
#
_symmetry.space_group_name_H-M   'P 1'
#
loop_
_entity.id
_entity.type
_entity.pdbx_description
1 polymer ?
#
loop_
_entity_poly.entity_id
_entity_poly.type
_entity_poly.pdbx_seq_one_letter_code
_entity_poly.pdbx_strand_id
1 'polypeptide(L)'
;EAPPEALVVSRGLFHGGQLWVNLPARDKWLPPAYQDVRGGDVKLLASADGGALVRLIAGEVDGVRGPGSTHTPITLLHATIQPGARLRLPWRDDFNALAYVLNGDGRVGAEGTPIRMGQLATFEGARTEGTTSALTIVADREQESRSPNLDVLILGGLPIGEKVAWYGPFVMNNETELHQAFADYRSGRLGQIPAEWVNSH
;
A
#
# COMPACT_ATOMS: atom_id res chain seq x y z
N GLU A 1 3.96 -15.94 1.84
CA GLU A 1 3.56 -15.81 3.25
C GLU A 1 2.24 -16.56 3.42
N ALA A 2 2.20 -17.59 4.25
CA ALA A 2 0.99 -18.37 4.49
C ALA A 2 0.14 -17.66 5.57
N PRO A 3 -1.19 -17.79 5.55
CA PRO A 3 -2.04 -17.22 6.59
C PRO A 3 -1.68 -17.81 7.97
N PRO A 4 -1.80 -17.04 9.05
CA PRO A 4 -1.53 -17.52 10.41
C PRO A 4 -2.30 -18.80 10.75
N GLU A 5 -1.68 -19.71 11.49
CA GLU A 5 -2.23 -21.03 11.85
C GLU A 5 -3.61 -20.93 12.54
N ALA A 6 -3.81 -19.91 13.38
CA ALA A 6 -5.10 -19.64 14.02
C ALA A 6 -6.23 -19.29 13.02
N LEU A 7 -5.91 -18.72 11.86
CA LEU A 7 -6.85 -18.42 10.78
C LEU A 7 -7.20 -19.66 9.96
N VAL A 8 -6.21 -20.53 9.75
CA VAL A 8 -6.39 -21.84 9.10
C VAL A 8 -7.29 -22.75 9.95
N VAL A 9 -7.09 -22.75 11.28
CA VAL A 9 -7.86 -23.56 12.23
C VAL A 9 -9.29 -23.04 12.44
N SER A 10 -9.51 -21.72 12.40
CA SER A 10 -10.82 -21.11 12.68
C SER A 10 -11.80 -21.12 11.50
N ARG A 11 -11.39 -21.57 10.30
CA ARG A 11 -12.15 -21.41 9.03
C ARG A 11 -12.64 -19.96 8.82
N GLY A 12 -11.91 -18.99 9.37
CA GLY A 12 -12.22 -17.58 9.19
C GLY A 12 -12.00 -17.14 7.74
N LEU A 13 -12.74 -16.12 7.31
CA LEU A 13 -12.46 -15.47 6.04
C LEU A 13 -11.09 -14.79 6.11
N PHE A 14 -10.17 -15.18 5.22
CA PHE A 14 -8.91 -14.48 5.03
C PHE A 14 -9.09 -13.37 4.00
N HIS A 15 -8.72 -12.15 4.37
CA HIS A 15 -8.68 -11.00 3.46
C HIS A 15 -7.32 -10.32 3.60
N GLY A 16 -6.62 -10.15 2.48
CA GLY A 16 -5.31 -9.54 2.43
C GLY A 16 -5.01 -9.02 1.03
N GLY A 17 -4.16 -7.98 0.96
CA GLY A 17 -3.66 -7.43 -0.28
C GLY A 17 -2.16 -7.70 -0.43
N GLN A 18 -1.68 -7.81 -1.67
CA GLN A 18 -0.26 -7.85 -1.97
C GLN A 18 0.10 -6.68 -2.87
N LEU A 19 1.12 -5.90 -2.47
CA LEU A 19 1.64 -4.78 -3.22
C LEU A 19 3.10 -5.05 -3.60
N TRP A 20 3.44 -4.84 -4.86
CA TRP A 20 4.83 -4.82 -5.32
C TRP A 20 5.27 -3.37 -5.48
N VAL A 21 6.25 -2.96 -4.67
CA VAL A 21 6.84 -1.63 -4.74
C VAL A 21 8.16 -1.74 -5.50
N ASN A 22 8.30 -0.94 -6.55
CA ASN A 22 9.51 -0.94 -7.36
C ASN A 22 10.69 -0.29 -6.60
N LEU A 23 11.91 -0.70 -6.92
CA LEU A 23 13.16 -0.12 -6.43
C LEU A 23 13.84 0.72 -7.51
N PRO A 24 14.60 1.76 -7.15
CA PRO A 24 15.45 2.48 -8.09
C PRO A 24 16.61 1.59 -8.54
N ALA A 25 17.19 1.88 -9.71
CA ALA A 25 18.24 1.07 -10.34
C ALA A 25 19.42 0.78 -9.40
N ARG A 26 19.83 1.78 -8.62
CA ARG A 26 20.92 1.66 -7.64
C ARG A 26 20.67 0.61 -6.55
N ASP A 27 19.41 0.29 -6.27
CA ASP A 27 19.00 -0.57 -5.16
C ASP A 27 18.53 -1.97 -5.65
N LYS A 28 18.48 -2.20 -6.97
CA LYS A 28 17.97 -3.44 -7.58
C LYS A 28 18.72 -4.71 -7.19
N TRP A 29 19.98 -4.56 -6.81
CA TRP A 29 20.89 -5.66 -6.49
C TRP A 29 21.30 -5.68 -5.01
N LEU A 30 20.57 -4.97 -4.15
CA LEU A 30 20.77 -5.05 -2.71
C LEU A 30 20.50 -6.49 -2.23
N PRO A 31 21.20 -6.94 -1.17
CA PRO A 31 20.83 -8.17 -0.49
C PRO A 31 19.36 -8.11 -0.04
N PRO A 32 18.61 -9.22 -0.13
CA PRO A 32 17.22 -9.24 0.29
C PRO A 32 17.10 -8.94 1.79
N ALA A 33 16.08 -8.20 2.15
CA ALA A 33 15.74 -7.88 3.54
C ALA A 33 14.26 -8.17 3.80
N TYR A 34 13.95 -8.51 5.04
CA TYR A 34 12.58 -8.73 5.51
C TYR A 34 12.30 -7.86 6.72
N GLN A 35 11.08 -7.30 6.78
CA GLN A 35 10.59 -6.54 7.91
C GLN A 35 9.18 -7.03 8.24
N ASP A 36 9.00 -7.60 9.43
CA ASP A 36 7.68 -7.89 10.01
C ASP A 36 7.14 -6.62 10.67
N VAL A 37 5.98 -6.13 10.23
CA VAL A 37 5.27 -4.99 10.83
C VAL A 37 3.91 -5.47 11.28
N ARG A 38 3.69 -5.53 12.59
CA ARG A 38 2.45 -6.04 13.16
C ARG A 38 1.46 -4.92 13.44
N GLY A 39 0.20 -5.29 13.63
CA GLY A 39 -0.86 -4.32 13.95
C GLY A 39 -0.62 -3.52 15.24
N GLY A 40 0.22 -4.00 16.15
CA GLY A 40 0.63 -3.24 17.34
C GLY A 40 1.70 -2.16 17.07
N ASP A 41 2.40 -2.26 15.93
CA ASP A 41 3.53 -1.39 15.61
C ASP A 41 3.12 -0.16 14.78
N VAL A 42 2.00 -0.26 14.05
CA VAL A 42 1.49 0.81 13.19
C VAL A 42 1.14 2.06 14.00
N LYS A 43 1.39 3.22 13.41
CA LYS A 43 0.98 4.48 14.03
C LYS A 43 -0.46 4.80 13.70
N LEU A 44 -1.22 5.21 14.72
CA LEU A 44 -2.61 5.59 14.58
C LEU A 44 -2.75 7.10 14.51
N LEU A 45 -3.50 7.57 13.52
CA LEU A 45 -4.00 8.94 13.45
C LEU A 45 -5.53 8.89 13.39
N ALA A 46 -6.19 9.94 13.85
CA ALA A 46 -7.64 10.07 13.74
C ALA A 46 -8.01 11.45 13.20
N SER A 47 -9.14 11.54 12.49
CA SER A 47 -9.74 12.84 12.20
C SER A 47 -10.14 13.54 13.49
N ALA A 48 -10.22 14.88 13.46
CA ALA A 48 -10.55 15.68 14.64
C ALA A 48 -11.91 15.32 15.28
N ASP A 49 -12.85 14.82 14.49
CA ASP A 49 -14.17 14.34 14.93
C ASP A 49 -14.19 12.84 15.31
N GLY A 50 -13.06 12.14 15.19
CA GLY A 50 -12.95 10.70 15.44
C GLY A 50 -13.63 9.79 14.41
N GLY A 51 -14.22 10.36 13.36
CA GLY A 51 -14.95 9.61 12.33
C GLY A 51 -14.07 8.85 11.34
N ALA A 52 -12.78 9.13 11.28
CA ALA A 52 -11.81 8.40 10.48
C ALA A 52 -10.61 7.97 11.33
N LEU A 53 -10.22 6.70 11.20
CA LEU A 53 -9.04 6.12 11.82
C LEU A 53 -8.04 5.72 10.71
N VAL A 54 -6.78 6.12 10.88
CA VAL A 54 -5.70 5.89 9.92
C VAL A 54 -4.63 5.06 10.59
N ARG A 55 -4.30 3.93 9.98
CA ARG A 55 -3.17 3.05 10.34
C ARG A 55 -2.03 3.32 9.37
N LEU A 56 -1.04 4.10 9.80
CA LEU A 56 0.13 4.42 9.00
C LEU A 56 1.15 3.27 9.09
N ILE A 57 1.34 2.59 7.96
CA ILE A 57 2.17 1.38 7.84
C ILE A 57 3.61 1.78 7.48
N ALA A 58 3.79 2.66 6.50
CA ALA A 58 5.10 3.15 6.07
C ALA A 58 5.00 4.62 5.60
N GLY A 59 6.13 5.33 5.65
CA GLY A 59 6.20 6.74 5.25
C GLY A 59 5.88 7.71 6.38
N GLU A 60 5.41 8.90 6.00
CA GLU A 60 5.12 9.99 6.95
C GLU A 60 3.91 10.79 6.47
N VAL A 61 2.98 11.05 7.39
CA VAL A 61 1.81 11.91 7.17
C VAL A 61 1.61 12.77 8.41
N ASP A 62 1.41 14.08 8.19
CA ASP A 62 1.14 15.03 9.27
C ASP A 62 2.19 14.99 10.41
N GLY A 63 3.47 14.84 10.04
CA GLY A 63 4.60 14.73 10.98
C GLY A 63 4.68 13.39 11.73
N VAL A 64 3.75 12.46 11.51
CA VAL A 64 3.77 11.12 12.10
C VAL A 64 4.44 10.15 11.14
N ARG A 65 5.45 9.41 11.62
CA ARG A 65 6.20 8.42 10.84
C ARG A 65 5.71 7.00 11.12
N GLY A 66 5.40 6.23 10.06
CA GLY A 66 5.08 4.81 10.13
C GLY A 66 6.30 3.93 10.42
N PRO A 67 6.11 2.71 10.95
CA PRO A 67 7.21 1.81 11.30
C PRO A 67 7.93 1.18 10.08
N GLY A 68 7.27 1.09 8.93
CA GLY A 68 7.82 0.47 7.72
C GLY A 68 9.00 1.26 7.13
N SER A 69 10.13 0.57 6.94
CA SER A 69 11.31 1.11 6.25
C SER A 69 11.16 0.93 4.73
N THR A 70 11.60 1.93 3.96
CA THR A 70 11.41 1.96 2.51
C THR A 70 12.66 2.51 1.81
N HIS A 71 12.98 1.99 0.63
CA HIS A 71 14.12 2.45 -0.19
C HIS A 71 13.79 3.66 -1.06
N THR A 72 12.51 3.85 -1.35
CA THR A 72 11.97 5.02 -2.02
C THR A 72 11.05 5.77 -1.06
N PRO A 73 10.96 7.11 -1.16
CA PRO A 73 9.97 7.86 -0.43
C PRO A 73 8.57 7.41 -0.86
N ILE A 74 7.90 6.65 0.01
CA ILE A 74 6.53 6.21 -0.16
C ILE A 74 5.76 6.47 1.12
N THR A 75 4.44 6.50 1.00
CA THR A 75 3.49 6.49 2.12
C THR A 75 2.48 5.40 1.84
N LEU A 76 2.25 4.53 2.83
CA LEU A 76 1.29 3.43 2.78
C LEU A 76 0.50 3.44 4.08
N LEU A 77 -0.82 3.51 3.96
CA LEU A 77 -1.72 3.53 5.11
C LEU A 77 -3.05 2.86 4.80
N HIS A 78 -3.72 2.40 5.84
CA HIS A 78 -5.10 1.90 5.79
C HIS A 78 -5.99 2.84 6.59
N ALA A 79 -7.01 3.40 5.93
CA ALA A 79 -8.02 4.23 6.55
C ALA A 79 -9.34 3.48 6.72
N THR A 80 -9.95 3.58 7.89
CA THR A 80 -11.34 3.19 8.17
C THR A 80 -12.14 4.46 8.43
N ILE A 81 -13.18 4.70 7.64
CA ILE A 81 -14.00 5.93 7.69
C ILE A 81 -15.44 5.53 8.00
N GLN A 82 -16.00 6.09 9.08
CA GLN A 82 -17.37 5.84 9.52
C GLN A 82 -18.39 6.46 8.54
N PRO A 83 -19.61 5.92 8.45
CA PRO A 83 -20.64 6.45 7.56
C PRO A 83 -20.88 7.96 7.75
N GLY A 84 -20.80 8.71 6.66
CA GLY A 84 -20.95 10.17 6.65
C GLY A 84 -19.74 10.96 7.17
N ALA A 85 -18.69 10.30 7.67
CA ALA A 85 -17.45 10.95 8.07
C ALA A 85 -16.56 11.28 6.86
N ARG A 86 -15.63 12.20 7.08
CA ARG A 86 -14.69 12.67 6.06
C ARG A 86 -13.26 12.56 6.56
N LEU A 87 -12.43 11.90 5.76
CA LEU A 87 -10.99 11.91 5.90
C LEU A 87 -10.39 12.99 4.99
N ARG A 88 -9.63 13.91 5.58
CA ARG A 88 -8.78 14.85 4.86
C ARG A 88 -7.34 14.64 5.29
N LEU A 89 -6.51 14.09 4.40
CA LEU A 89 -5.11 13.79 4.67
C LEU A 89 -4.21 14.80 3.97
N PRO A 90 -3.31 15.52 4.69
CA PRO A 90 -2.21 16.22 4.05
C PRO A 90 -1.41 15.25 3.17
N TRP A 91 -1.15 15.65 1.94
CA TRP A 91 -0.43 14.82 0.98
C TRP A 91 0.64 15.63 0.27
N ARG A 92 1.75 14.99 -0.04
CA ARG A 92 2.88 15.66 -0.70
C ARG A 92 2.56 15.85 -2.18
N ASP A 93 2.83 17.05 -2.69
CA ASP A 93 2.59 17.40 -4.10
C ASP A 93 3.50 16.66 -5.10
N ASP A 94 4.64 16.18 -4.62
CA ASP A 94 5.61 15.43 -5.40
C ASP A 94 5.31 13.92 -5.43
N PHE A 95 4.31 13.46 -4.68
CA PHE A 95 3.89 12.07 -4.67
C PHE A 95 2.74 11.83 -5.65
N ASN A 96 2.77 10.68 -6.33
CA ASN A 96 1.52 10.13 -6.86
C ASN A 96 0.62 9.70 -5.70
N ALA A 97 -0.68 9.55 -5.93
CA ALA A 97 -1.58 9.01 -4.91
C ALA A 97 -2.61 8.08 -5.52
N LEU A 98 -2.83 6.97 -4.83
CA LEU A 98 -3.81 5.95 -5.18
C LEU A 98 -4.64 5.62 -3.93
N ALA A 99 -5.93 5.43 -4.11
CA ALA A 99 -6.84 4.94 -3.07
C ALA A 99 -7.59 3.71 -3.60
N TYR A 100 -7.36 2.56 -2.97
CA TYR A 100 -8.04 1.31 -3.28
C TYR A 100 -9.06 0.97 -2.20
N VAL A 101 -10.31 0.77 -2.58
CA VAL A 101 -11.38 0.48 -1.61
C VAL A 101 -11.40 -1.02 -1.33
N LEU A 102 -11.05 -1.38 -0.10
CA LEU A 102 -11.11 -2.75 0.40
C LEU A 102 -12.55 -3.13 0.74
N ASN A 103 -13.34 -2.18 1.24
CA ASN A 103 -14.70 -2.41 1.69
C ASN A 103 -15.53 -1.11 1.74
N GLY A 104 -16.84 -1.22 1.57
CA GLY A 104 -17.77 -0.09 1.66
C GLY A 104 -17.80 0.81 0.42
N ASP A 105 -18.56 1.89 0.53
CA ASP A 105 -18.83 2.86 -0.54
C ASP A 105 -18.55 4.30 -0.09
N GLY A 106 -18.13 5.14 -1.02
CA GLY A 106 -17.91 6.54 -0.73
C GLY A 106 -17.53 7.37 -1.93
N ARG A 107 -16.83 8.46 -1.67
CA ARG A 107 -16.50 9.48 -2.65
C ARG A 107 -15.09 10.01 -2.44
N VAL A 108 -14.42 10.34 -3.52
CA VAL A 108 -13.05 10.87 -3.52
C VAL A 108 -12.95 12.20 -4.24
N GLY A 109 -11.98 13.01 -3.83
CA GLY A 109 -11.65 14.28 -4.48
C GLY A 109 -12.67 15.40 -4.20
N ALA A 110 -12.39 16.59 -4.74
CA ALA A 110 -13.21 17.78 -4.54
C ALA A 110 -14.60 17.67 -5.21
N GLU A 111 -14.67 16.96 -6.34
CA GLU A 111 -15.91 16.77 -7.12
C GLU A 111 -16.80 15.66 -6.53
N GLY A 112 -16.32 14.90 -5.55
CA GLY A 112 -17.09 13.84 -4.91
C GLY A 112 -17.38 12.65 -5.83
N THR A 113 -16.39 12.27 -6.64
CA THR A 113 -16.46 11.13 -7.55
C THR A 113 -16.75 9.85 -6.77
N PRO A 114 -17.81 9.09 -7.10
CA PRO A 114 -18.13 7.84 -6.40
C PRO A 114 -17.02 6.80 -6.54
N ILE A 115 -16.76 6.07 -5.46
CA ILE A 115 -15.85 4.93 -5.41
C ILE A 115 -16.46 3.83 -4.54
N ARG A 116 -16.28 2.57 -4.95
CA ARG A 116 -16.84 1.38 -4.30
C ARG A 116 -15.80 0.31 -4.10
N MET A 117 -16.13 -0.69 -3.28
CA MET A 117 -15.31 -1.89 -3.07
C MET A 117 -14.72 -2.44 -4.39
N GLY A 118 -13.41 -2.72 -4.36
CA GLY A 118 -12.66 -3.26 -5.50
C GLY A 118 -12.21 -2.21 -6.52
N GLN A 119 -12.60 -0.95 -6.37
CA GLN A 119 -12.18 0.13 -7.26
C GLN A 119 -10.92 0.84 -6.76
N LEU A 120 -10.13 1.32 -7.73
CA LEU A 120 -8.93 2.12 -7.52
C LEU A 120 -9.19 3.53 -8.05
N ALA A 121 -8.99 4.55 -7.22
CA ALA A 121 -8.89 5.93 -7.66
C ALA A 121 -7.42 6.35 -7.76
N THR A 122 -7.12 7.07 -8.82
CA THR A 122 -5.84 7.77 -9.04
C THR A 122 -6.07 9.26 -8.84
N PHE A 123 -5.21 9.91 -8.06
CA PHE A 123 -5.26 11.36 -7.91
C PHE A 123 -4.15 11.97 -8.75
N GLU A 124 -4.53 12.89 -9.64
CA GLU A 124 -3.56 13.77 -10.28
C GLU A 124 -3.15 14.81 -9.25
N GLY A 125 -1.83 15.00 -9.06
CA GLY A 125 -1.31 15.92 -8.07
C GLY A 125 -1.92 17.31 -8.28
N ALA A 126 -2.64 17.80 -7.27
CA ALA A 126 -3.22 19.13 -7.27
C ALA A 126 -2.08 20.16 -7.14
N ARG A 127 -1.37 20.40 -8.24
CA ARG A 127 -0.36 21.45 -8.33
C ARG A 127 -1.07 22.80 -8.38
N THR A 128 -1.53 23.28 -7.23
CA THR A 128 -1.97 24.65 -7.06
C THR A 128 -0.98 25.35 -6.16
N GLU A 129 -0.15 26.22 -6.75
CA GLU A 129 0.82 27.03 -6.00
C GLU A 129 0.12 27.71 -4.81
N GLY A 130 0.67 27.53 -3.61
CA GLY A 130 0.19 28.17 -2.38
C GLY A 130 -0.90 27.41 -1.59
N THR A 131 -1.31 26.21 -2.01
CA THR A 131 -2.27 25.37 -1.26
C THR A 131 -1.62 24.06 -0.85
N THR A 132 -1.74 23.66 0.43
CA THR A 132 -1.34 22.30 0.84
C THR A 132 -2.26 21.28 0.19
N SER A 133 -1.72 20.42 -0.68
CA SER A 133 -2.52 19.31 -1.22
C SER A 133 -3.03 18.40 -0.12
N ALA A 134 -4.26 17.97 -0.28
CA ALA A 134 -4.87 17.00 0.61
C ALA A 134 -5.74 16.02 -0.17
N LEU A 135 -5.63 14.75 0.18
CA LEU A 135 -6.57 13.73 -0.27
C LEU A 135 -7.84 13.87 0.58
N THR A 136 -9.00 13.95 -0.11
CA THR A 136 -10.31 13.96 0.55
C THR A 136 -11.05 12.70 0.16
N ILE A 137 -11.49 11.95 1.17
CA ILE A 137 -12.32 10.76 1.03
C ILE A 137 -13.49 10.87 2.01
N VAL A 138 -14.70 10.61 1.54
CA VAL A 138 -15.94 10.69 2.32
C VAL A 138 -16.64 9.35 2.23
N ALA A 139 -17.01 8.77 3.36
CA ALA A 139 -17.87 7.57 3.36
C ALA A 139 -19.32 7.98 3.08
N ASP A 140 -20.01 7.22 2.23
CA ASP A 140 -21.45 7.40 2.08
C ASP A 140 -22.16 7.15 3.42
N ARG A 141 -23.26 7.86 3.68
CA ARG A 141 -24.01 7.75 4.95
C ARG A 141 -24.68 6.40 5.14
N GLU A 142 -25.06 5.77 4.03
CA GLU A 142 -25.61 4.43 4.00
C GLU A 142 -24.54 3.49 3.48
N GLN A 143 -24.30 2.41 4.21
CA GLN A 143 -23.34 1.37 3.87
C GLN A 143 -24.06 0.02 3.85
N GLU A 144 -23.51 -0.94 3.11
CA GLU A 144 -23.98 -2.32 3.16
C GLU A 144 -23.74 -2.91 4.57
N SER A 145 -24.64 -3.79 5.05
CA SER A 145 -24.56 -4.30 6.43
C SER A 145 -23.31 -5.14 6.70
N ARG A 146 -22.76 -5.82 5.68
CA ARG A 146 -21.49 -6.57 5.76
C ARG A 146 -20.26 -5.66 5.66
N SER A 147 -20.47 -4.39 5.35
CA SER A 147 -19.42 -3.40 5.09
C SER A 147 -19.72 -2.08 5.80
N PRO A 148 -19.85 -2.08 7.13
CA PRO A 148 -20.42 -0.95 7.88
C PRO A 148 -19.56 0.32 7.88
N ASN A 149 -18.32 0.24 7.39
CA ASN A 149 -17.40 1.36 7.24
C ASN A 149 -16.79 1.33 5.83
N LEU A 150 -16.31 2.48 5.39
CA LEU A 150 -15.45 2.58 4.21
C LEU A 150 -14.01 2.29 4.62
N ASP A 151 -13.44 1.19 4.12
CA ASP A 151 -12.05 0.80 4.33
C ASP A 151 -11.24 1.01 3.04
N VAL A 152 -10.18 1.83 3.13
CA VAL A 152 -9.39 2.25 1.98
C VAL A 152 -7.91 2.06 2.25
N LEU A 153 -7.22 1.36 1.35
CA LEU A 153 -5.77 1.35 1.29
C LEU A 153 -5.32 2.56 0.47
N ILE A 154 -4.56 3.47 1.09
CA ILE A 154 -4.03 4.65 0.42
C ILE A 154 -2.52 4.48 0.30
N LEU A 155 -2.02 4.64 -0.91
CA LEU A 155 -0.59 4.57 -1.18
C LEU A 155 -0.15 5.65 -2.15
N GLY A 156 1.11 6.03 -2.03
CA GLY A 156 1.77 6.84 -3.03
C GLY A 156 3.23 7.04 -2.70
N GLY A 157 3.94 7.66 -3.62
CA GLY A 157 5.37 7.83 -3.51
C GLY A 157 5.91 8.76 -4.57
N LEU A 158 7.17 9.14 -4.37
CA LEU A 158 7.91 9.91 -5.35
C LEU A 158 8.12 9.04 -6.60
N PRO A 159 7.66 9.47 -7.80
CA PRO A 159 7.92 8.72 -9.02
C PRO A 159 9.43 8.52 -9.24
N ILE A 160 9.83 7.26 -9.48
CA ILE A 160 11.25 6.92 -9.67
C ILE A 160 11.83 7.56 -10.94
N GLY A 161 11.01 7.67 -12.00
CA GLY A 161 11.42 8.32 -13.26
C GLY A 161 12.41 7.51 -14.10
N GLU A 162 12.59 6.22 -13.81
CA GLU A 162 13.50 5.33 -14.53
C GLU A 162 12.73 4.37 -15.47
N LYS A 163 13.43 3.85 -16.48
CA LYS A 163 12.89 2.80 -17.35
C LYS A 163 12.59 1.54 -16.54
N VAL A 164 11.52 0.84 -16.94
CA VAL A 164 11.10 -0.44 -16.36
C VAL A 164 11.14 -1.50 -17.45
N ALA A 165 11.89 -2.57 -17.21
CA ALA A 165 11.89 -3.79 -18.02
C ALA A 165 11.38 -4.93 -17.12
N TRP A 166 10.28 -5.57 -17.49
CA TRP A 166 9.61 -6.56 -16.64
C TRP A 166 9.35 -7.85 -17.42
N TYR A 167 9.77 -8.98 -16.84
CA TYR A 167 9.38 -10.29 -17.32
C TYR A 167 9.25 -11.29 -16.16
N GLY A 168 8.05 -11.82 -15.96
CA GLY A 168 7.75 -12.79 -14.89
C GLY A 168 7.99 -12.20 -13.48
N PRO A 169 8.83 -12.82 -12.63
CA PRO A 169 9.10 -12.33 -11.28
C PRO A 169 10.16 -11.22 -11.22
N PHE A 170 10.81 -10.87 -12.34
CA PHE A 170 11.91 -9.91 -12.35
C PHE A 170 11.49 -8.58 -12.96
N VAL A 171 11.64 -7.52 -12.17
CA VAL A 171 11.45 -6.13 -12.60
C VAL A 171 12.81 -5.44 -12.52
N MET A 172 13.38 -5.07 -13.66
CA MET A 172 14.69 -4.43 -13.81
C MET A 172 14.56 -3.12 -14.61
N ASN A 173 15.67 -2.49 -14.99
CA ASN A 173 15.66 -1.24 -15.75
C ASN A 173 15.94 -1.45 -17.26
N ASN A 174 16.58 -2.56 -17.64
CA ASN A 174 16.85 -2.90 -19.05
C ASN A 174 16.86 -4.43 -19.32
N GLU A 175 16.89 -4.82 -20.59
CA GLU A 175 16.87 -6.23 -21.03
C GLU A 175 18.12 -7.01 -20.60
N THR A 176 19.29 -6.39 -20.59
CA THR A 176 20.54 -7.03 -20.16
C THR A 176 20.45 -7.47 -18.69
N GLU A 177 19.92 -6.61 -17.83
CA GLU A 177 19.67 -6.92 -16.42
C GLU A 177 18.64 -8.04 -16.24
N LEU A 178 17.57 -8.07 -17.06
CA LEU A 178 16.62 -9.19 -17.04
C LEU A 178 17.31 -10.51 -17.38
N HIS A 179 18.12 -10.54 -18.45
CA HIS A 179 18.85 -11.73 -18.83
C HIS A 179 19.80 -12.21 -17.72
N GLN A 180 20.46 -11.27 -17.04
CA GLN A 180 21.31 -11.58 -15.89
C GLN A 180 20.49 -12.19 -14.73
N ALA A 181 19.37 -11.59 -14.35
CA ALA A 181 18.50 -12.09 -13.28
C ALA A 181 17.98 -13.52 -13.56
N PHE A 182 17.60 -13.81 -14.81
CA PHE A 182 17.22 -15.17 -15.20
C PHE A 182 18.38 -16.17 -15.18
N ALA A 183 19.59 -15.74 -15.58
CA ALA A 183 20.78 -16.57 -15.48
C ALA A 183 21.11 -16.90 -14.02
N ASP A 184 21.01 -15.92 -13.11
CA ASP A 184 21.21 -16.10 -11.67
C ASP A 184 20.16 -17.05 -11.07
N TYR A 185 18.89 -16.91 -11.45
CA TYR A 185 17.83 -17.81 -11.02
C TYR A 185 18.08 -19.26 -11.47
N ARG A 186 18.33 -19.47 -12.77
CA ARG A 186 18.54 -20.82 -13.35
C ARG A 186 19.77 -21.53 -12.80
N SER A 187 20.74 -20.78 -12.30
CA SER A 187 21.97 -21.30 -11.71
C SER A 187 21.91 -21.43 -10.18
N GLY A 188 20.78 -21.10 -9.55
CA GLY A 188 20.58 -21.22 -8.11
C GLY A 188 21.32 -20.16 -7.28
N ARG A 189 21.66 -19.00 -7.87
CA ARG A 189 22.39 -17.91 -7.18
C ARG A 189 21.50 -16.96 -6.38
N LEU A 190 20.18 -17.09 -6.44
CA LEU A 190 19.22 -16.23 -5.73
C LEU A 190 18.81 -16.77 -4.34
N GLY A 191 19.67 -17.56 -3.71
CA GLY A 191 19.39 -18.23 -2.44
C GLY A 191 18.66 -19.57 -2.62
N GLN A 192 18.60 -20.34 -1.54
CA GLN A 192 17.91 -21.64 -1.49
C GLN A 192 17.06 -21.71 -0.23
N ILE A 193 15.82 -22.19 -0.38
CA ILE A 193 14.95 -22.56 0.75
C ILE A 193 15.02 -24.09 0.87
N PRO A 194 15.66 -24.65 1.91
CA PRO A 194 15.83 -26.10 2.00
C PRO A 194 14.47 -26.82 2.10
N ALA A 195 14.32 -27.95 1.40
CA ALA A 195 13.05 -28.67 1.26
C ALA A 195 12.48 -29.20 2.59
N GLU A 196 13.32 -29.41 3.59
CA GLU A 196 12.94 -29.77 4.97
C GLU A 196 11.99 -28.76 5.62
N TRP A 197 12.03 -27.48 5.22
CA TRP A 197 11.14 -26.42 5.70
C TRP A 197 9.80 -26.36 4.95
N VAL A 198 9.67 -27.07 3.83
CA VAL A 198 8.47 -27.06 2.98
C VAL A 198 7.46 -28.13 3.43
N ASN A 199 7.93 -29.22 4.05
CA ASN A 199 7.10 -30.37 4.46
C ASN A 199 6.83 -30.45 5.97
N SER A 200 7.27 -29.45 6.76
CA SER A 200 7.15 -29.47 8.22
C SER A 200 5.84 -28.87 8.77
N HIS A 201 4.77 -28.86 7.98
CA HIS A 201 3.42 -28.42 8.40
C HIS A 201 2.39 -29.49 8.06
#